data_AF-A0A8J3CIW5-F1
#
_entry.id   AF-A0A8J3CIW5-F1
#
_cell.length_a   1.000
_cell.length_b   1.000
_cell.length_c   1.000
_cell.angle_alpha   90.00
_cell.angle_beta   90.00
_cell.angle_gamma   90.00
#
_symmetry.space_group_name_H-M   'P 1'
#
loop_
_entity.id
_entity.type
_entity.pdbx_description
1 polymer ?
#
loop_
_entity_poly.entity_id
_entity_poly.type
_entity_poly.pdbx_seq_one_letter_code
_entity_poly.pdbx_strand_id
1 'polypeptide(L)'
;MNKIPATIHSWDGKICRVSIDGYTDGANVQPQAEVCFPLGDKPAHTDFRLLKGDAVWVEFNNGNPNEPFVVGFRNKNTGTAKGYRRLHHDNIEMAADAQFNIAAAQTKITAPTTIIGDLIVQGNIRSTGNMKADGTMTDSDGNNGA
;
A
#
# COMPACT_ATOMS: atom_id res chain seq x y z
N MET A 1 14.68 19.73 -15.67
CA MET A 1 14.49 19.27 -14.27
C MET A 1 15.50 18.18 -14.00
N ASN A 2 16.39 18.37 -13.01
CA ASN A 2 17.36 17.37 -12.61
C ASN A 2 16.84 16.66 -11.36
N LYS A 3 16.77 15.33 -11.38
CA LYS A 3 16.41 14.52 -10.21
C LYS A 3 17.63 14.37 -9.32
N ILE A 4 17.49 14.68 -8.03
CA ILE A 4 18.58 14.63 -7.06
C ILE A 4 18.30 13.49 -6.07
N PRO A 5 19.29 12.63 -5.76
CA PRO A 5 19.10 11.56 -4.79
C PRO A 5 18.97 12.16 -3.39
N ALA A 6 17.97 11.70 -2.65
CA ALA A 6 17.74 12.10 -1.27
C ALA A 6 17.29 10.89 -0.43
N THR A 7 17.10 11.16 0.85
CA THR A 7 16.59 10.21 1.84
C THR A 7 15.51 10.88 2.68
N ILE A 8 14.43 10.15 2.99
CA ILE A 8 13.42 10.64 3.95
C ILE A 8 14.05 10.78 5.33
N HIS A 9 14.06 11.99 5.89
CA HIS A 9 14.52 12.26 7.24
C HIS A 9 13.41 12.02 8.27
N SER A 10 12.21 12.51 7.97
CA SER A 10 11.01 12.34 8.80
C SER A 10 9.74 12.47 7.97
N TRP A 11 8.70 11.76 8.39
CA TRP A 11 7.33 11.85 7.85
C TRP A 11 6.35 11.63 9.00
N ASP A 12 5.37 12.51 9.13
CA ASP A 12 4.31 12.43 10.16
C ASP A 12 2.90 12.34 9.57
N GLY A 13 2.78 12.08 8.26
CA GLY A 13 1.51 12.09 7.53
C GLY A 13 1.13 13.46 6.94
N LYS A 14 1.88 14.52 7.25
CA LYS A 14 1.62 15.89 6.74
C LYS A 14 2.88 16.58 6.28
N ILE A 15 3.94 16.50 7.08
CA ILE A 15 5.22 17.15 6.87
C ILE A 15 6.25 16.08 6.55
N CYS A 16 6.76 16.14 5.31
CA CYS A 16 7.93 15.37 4.90
C CYS A 16 9.17 16.25 5.06
N ARG A 17 10.25 15.70 5.60
CA ARG A 17 11.57 16.33 5.53
C ARG A 17 12.56 15.38 4.88
N VAL A 18 13.45 15.94 4.07
CA VAL A 18 14.41 15.18 3.28
C VAL A 18 15.84 15.59 3.61
N SER A 19 16.74 14.63 3.60
CA SER A 19 18.18 14.85 3.63
C SER A 19 18.75 14.63 2.24
N ILE A 20 19.56 15.59 1.79
CA ILE A 20 20.21 15.62 0.49
C ILE A 20 21.71 15.78 0.76
N ASP A 21 22.47 14.72 0.52
CA ASP A 21 23.91 14.68 0.76
C ASP A 21 24.62 15.85 0.06
N GLY A 22 25.47 16.56 0.81
CA GLY A 22 26.19 17.75 0.33
C GLY A 22 25.38 19.05 0.31
N TYR A 23 24.05 19.00 0.42
CA TYR A 23 23.17 20.18 0.47
C TYR A 23 22.65 20.47 1.87
N THR A 24 22.34 19.42 2.64
CA THR A 24 21.70 19.54 3.96
C THR A 24 22.64 19.14 5.11
N ASP A 25 23.92 18.95 4.81
CA ASP A 25 24.93 18.51 5.76
C ASP A 25 25.15 19.61 6.82
N GLY A 26 25.04 19.24 8.10
CA GLY A 26 25.17 20.20 9.21
C GLY A 26 23.95 21.11 9.44
N ALA A 27 22.85 20.91 8.72
CA ALA A 27 21.62 21.67 8.95
C ALA A 27 20.95 21.26 10.29
N ASN A 28 20.59 22.26 11.11
CA ASN A 28 19.86 22.04 12.37
C ASN A 28 18.47 21.44 12.14
N VAL A 29 17.84 21.79 11.01
CA VAL A 29 16.53 21.28 10.59
C VAL A 29 16.59 21.00 9.09
N GLN A 30 16.16 19.81 8.70
CA GLN A 30 16.12 19.38 7.30
C GLN A 30 14.99 20.10 6.55
N PRO A 31 15.16 20.44 5.25
CA PRO A 31 14.15 21.15 4.48
C PRO A 31 12.84 20.35 4.43
N GLN A 32 11.73 21.08 4.55
CA GLN A 32 10.40 20.51 4.34
C GLN A 32 10.21 20.27 2.84
N ALA A 33 9.73 19.08 2.51
CA ALA A 33 9.40 18.70 1.15
C ALA A 33 7.91 18.47 0.98
N GLU A 34 7.37 18.85 -0.17
CA GLU A 34 6.08 18.34 -0.63
C GLU A 34 6.23 16.91 -1.14
N VAL A 35 5.14 16.15 -1.17
CA VAL A 35 5.14 14.79 -1.72
C VAL A 35 4.24 14.77 -2.95
N CYS A 36 4.80 14.38 -4.09
CA CYS A 36 4.06 14.30 -5.34
C CYS A 36 3.16 13.06 -5.34
N PHE A 37 1.85 13.27 -5.44
CA PHE A 37 0.90 12.19 -5.61
C PHE A 37 0.83 11.76 -7.07
N PRO A 38 0.91 10.44 -7.37
CA PRO A 38 0.77 9.98 -8.74
C PRO A 38 -0.67 10.21 -9.24
N LEU A 39 -0.82 10.38 -10.54
CA LEU A 39 -2.15 10.49 -11.15
C LEU A 39 -2.98 9.24 -10.85
N GLY A 40 -4.19 9.45 -10.32
CA GLY A 40 -5.08 8.39 -9.84
C GLY A 40 -5.17 8.34 -8.31
N ASP A 41 -4.12 8.76 -7.61
CA ASP A 41 -4.07 8.81 -6.15
C ASP A 41 -4.42 10.23 -5.68
N LYS A 42 -5.66 10.41 -5.20
CA LYS A 42 -6.10 11.69 -4.65
C LYS A 42 -5.64 11.79 -3.19
N PRO A 43 -4.98 12.88 -2.75
CA PRO A 43 -4.59 13.07 -1.35
C PRO A 43 -5.75 12.97 -0.36
N ALA A 44 -6.97 13.23 -0.80
CA ALA A 44 -8.18 13.11 0.02
C ALA A 44 -8.60 11.64 0.29
N HIS A 45 -8.13 10.68 -0.53
CA HIS A 45 -8.59 9.28 -0.50
C HIS A 45 -7.47 8.29 -0.19
N THR A 46 -6.21 8.69 -0.33
CA THR A 46 -5.06 7.80 -0.12
C THR A 46 -3.91 8.57 0.52
N ASP A 47 -3.01 7.82 1.12
CA ASP A 47 -1.81 8.35 1.78
C ASP A 47 -0.62 7.40 1.53
N PHE A 48 0.58 7.89 1.81
CA PHE A 48 1.83 7.17 1.64
C PHE A 48 2.39 6.69 2.97
N ARG A 49 2.91 5.46 2.94
CA ARG A 49 3.89 5.02 3.93
C ARG A 49 5.27 5.50 3.51
N LEU A 50 5.74 6.60 4.09
CA LEU A 50 7.15 7.01 4.02
C LEU A 50 7.81 6.75 5.37
N LEU A 51 8.96 6.08 5.36
CA LEU A 51 9.75 5.79 6.55
C LEU A 51 11.08 6.53 6.50
N LYS A 52 11.59 6.90 7.68
CA LYS A 52 12.94 7.44 7.81
C LYS A 52 13.95 6.48 7.17
N GLY A 53 14.82 6.99 6.33
CA GLY A 53 15.81 6.19 5.60
C GLY A 53 15.37 5.76 4.20
N ASP A 54 14.11 5.97 3.82
CA ASP A 54 13.66 5.63 2.47
C ASP A 54 14.39 6.45 1.41
N ALA A 55 14.95 5.75 0.42
CA ALA A 55 15.66 6.37 -0.69
C ALA A 55 14.66 6.94 -1.71
N VAL A 56 14.72 8.25 -1.95
CA VAL A 56 13.80 8.97 -2.83
C VAL A 56 14.53 9.85 -3.84
N TRP A 57 13.85 10.17 -4.93
CA TRP A 57 14.23 11.24 -5.84
C TRP A 57 13.49 12.52 -5.42
N VAL A 58 14.21 13.64 -5.40
CA VAL A 58 13.63 14.97 -5.21
C VAL A 58 13.91 15.86 -6.41
N GLU A 59 13.00 16.79 -6.63
CA GLU A 59 13.16 17.94 -7.52
C GLU A 59 12.89 19.23 -6.73
N PHE A 60 13.15 20.38 -7.34
CA PHE A 60 12.98 21.69 -6.70
C PHE A 60 11.98 22.53 -7.46
N ASN A 61 11.03 23.13 -6.74
CA ASN A 61 10.04 24.03 -7.33
C ASN A 61 10.75 25.23 -7.95
N ASN A 62 10.58 25.39 -9.28
CA ASN A 62 11.25 26.43 -10.07
C ASN A 62 12.78 26.54 -9.83
N GLY A 63 13.43 25.43 -9.45
CA GLY A 63 14.85 25.41 -9.12
C GLY A 63 15.24 25.98 -7.75
N ASN A 64 14.28 26.31 -6.87
CA ASN A 64 14.53 26.78 -5.52
C ASN A 64 14.93 25.61 -4.60
N PRO A 65 16.20 25.52 -4.14
CA PRO A 65 16.67 24.41 -3.31
C PRO A 65 16.01 24.34 -1.93
N ASN A 66 15.34 25.42 -1.48
CA ASN A 66 14.60 25.45 -0.22
C ASN A 66 13.18 24.86 -0.33
N GLU A 67 12.72 24.57 -1.55
CA GLU A 67 11.40 24.01 -1.83
C GLU A 67 11.54 22.66 -2.57
N PRO A 68 12.11 21.63 -1.92
CA PRO A 68 12.14 20.30 -2.48
C PRO A 68 10.73 19.71 -2.56
N PHE A 69 10.51 18.84 -3.54
CA PHE A 69 9.37 17.94 -3.56
C PHE A 69 9.79 16.53 -3.99
N VAL A 70 9.28 15.53 -3.27
CA VAL A 70 9.55 14.12 -3.47
C VAL A 70 8.75 13.63 -4.67
N VAL A 71 9.44 13.14 -5.70
CA VAL A 71 8.81 12.67 -6.96
C VAL A 71 8.67 11.15 -7.04
N GLY A 72 9.22 10.42 -6.07
CA GLY A 72 9.06 8.97 -5.96
C GLY A 72 10.27 8.28 -5.34
N PHE A 73 10.12 6.99 -5.07
CA PHE A 73 11.19 6.15 -4.54
C PHE A 73 12.28 5.89 -5.57
N ARG A 74 13.52 5.76 -5.10
CA ARG A 74 14.64 5.25 -5.90
C ARG A 74 14.56 3.74 -6.01
N ASN A 75 15.12 3.21 -7.10
CA ASN A 75 15.23 1.78 -7.26
C ASN A 75 16.15 1.20 -6.18
N LYS A 76 15.84 -0.01 -5.72
CA LYS A 76 16.78 -0.75 -4.87
C LYS A 76 17.95 -1.19 -5.73
N ASN A 77 19.17 -1.01 -5.24
CA ASN A 77 20.37 -1.42 -5.97
C ASN A 77 20.56 -2.95 -5.97
N THR A 78 19.77 -3.69 -5.16
CA THR A 78 19.78 -5.15 -5.07
C THR A 78 18.38 -5.70 -4.72
N GLY A 79 18.12 -6.98 -5.04
CA GLY A 79 16.96 -7.71 -4.50
C GLY A 79 15.59 -7.40 -5.11
N THR A 80 15.52 -6.96 -6.38
CA THR A 80 14.24 -6.67 -7.03
C THR A 80 13.40 -7.93 -7.22
N ALA A 81 12.20 -7.96 -6.63
CA ALA A 81 11.24 -9.06 -6.80
C ALA A 81 10.49 -8.93 -8.12
N LYS A 82 11.16 -9.29 -9.22
CA LYS A 82 10.54 -9.34 -10.56
C LYS A 82 9.25 -10.17 -10.50
N GLY A 83 8.15 -9.61 -11.02
CA GLY A 83 6.84 -10.27 -11.04
C GLY A 83 5.99 -10.04 -9.80
N TYR A 84 6.46 -9.32 -8.78
CA TYR A 84 5.68 -8.99 -7.59
C TYR A 84 5.41 -7.49 -7.49
N ARG A 85 4.13 -7.13 -7.30
CA ARG A 85 3.74 -5.84 -6.73
C ARG A 85 3.34 -6.08 -5.27
N ARG A 86 3.92 -5.32 -4.35
CA ARG A 86 3.63 -5.41 -2.91
C ARG A 86 3.11 -4.08 -2.41
N LEU A 87 2.01 -4.13 -1.68
CA LEU A 87 1.46 -2.99 -0.94
C LEU A 87 1.72 -3.26 0.54
N HIS A 88 2.27 -2.29 1.25
CA HIS A 88 2.57 -2.43 2.67
C HIS A 88 2.25 -1.13 3.40
N HIS A 89 1.29 -1.21 4.30
CA HIS A 89 0.82 -0.13 5.14
C HIS A 89 0.35 -0.76 6.47
N ASP A 90 0.18 0.06 7.51
CA ASP A 90 -0.33 -0.45 8.79
C ASP A 90 -1.80 -0.88 8.67
N ASN A 91 -2.57 -0.16 7.83
CA ASN A 91 -3.94 -0.49 7.45
C ASN A 91 -4.08 -0.27 5.93
N ILE A 92 -4.82 -1.16 5.26
CA ILE A 92 -5.17 -1.03 3.84
C ILE A 92 -6.69 -1.16 3.71
N GLU A 93 -7.30 -0.15 3.10
CA GLU A 93 -8.71 -0.15 2.71
C GLU A 93 -8.82 -0.17 1.19
N MET A 94 -9.73 -0.97 0.65
CA MET A 94 -10.03 -1.03 -0.77
C MET A 94 -11.53 -0.88 -0.96
N ALA A 95 -11.93 0.22 -1.60
CA ALA A 95 -13.32 0.53 -1.89
C ALA A 95 -13.49 0.74 -3.39
N ALA A 96 -14.64 0.31 -3.92
CA ALA A 96 -15.04 0.52 -5.30
C ALA A 96 -16.53 0.79 -5.36
N ASP A 97 -16.96 1.77 -6.17
CA ASP A 97 -18.36 2.20 -6.23
C ASP A 97 -19.28 1.17 -6.90
N ALA A 98 -18.75 0.35 -7.80
CA ALA A 98 -19.53 -0.60 -8.59
C ALA A 98 -19.12 -2.06 -8.32
N GLN A 99 -17.84 -2.38 -8.50
CA GLN A 99 -17.35 -3.76 -8.44
C GLN A 99 -15.89 -3.82 -8.03
N PHE A 100 -15.53 -4.79 -7.20
CA PHE A 100 -14.16 -5.15 -6.86
C PHE A 100 -13.85 -6.58 -7.30
N ASN A 101 -12.99 -6.73 -8.30
CA ASN A 101 -12.64 -8.02 -8.90
C ASN A 101 -11.21 -8.45 -8.54
N ILE A 102 -11.05 -9.69 -8.09
CA ILE A 102 -9.74 -10.31 -7.85
C ILE A 102 -9.60 -11.51 -8.81
N ALA A 103 -8.76 -11.36 -9.83
CA ALA A 103 -8.45 -12.42 -10.78
C ALA A 103 -7.00 -12.88 -10.61
N ALA A 104 -6.80 -14.08 -10.07
CA ALA A 104 -5.50 -14.70 -9.90
C ALA A 104 -5.63 -16.23 -9.98
N ALA A 105 -4.54 -16.93 -10.31
CA ALA A 105 -4.53 -18.40 -10.27
C ALA A 105 -4.72 -18.95 -8.84
N GLN A 106 -4.31 -18.18 -7.82
CA GLN A 106 -4.52 -18.49 -6.42
C GLN A 106 -4.64 -17.21 -5.61
N THR A 107 -5.61 -17.19 -4.68
CA THR A 107 -5.72 -16.19 -3.62
C THR A 107 -5.50 -16.88 -2.28
N LYS A 108 -4.61 -16.34 -1.44
CA LYS A 108 -4.32 -16.88 -0.10
C LYS A 108 -4.56 -15.80 0.95
N ILE A 109 -5.38 -16.10 1.94
CA ILE A 109 -5.63 -15.24 3.11
C ILE A 109 -5.13 -15.99 4.35
N THR A 110 -4.24 -15.38 5.11
CA THR A 110 -3.59 -16.00 6.30
C THR A 110 -4.07 -15.41 7.62
N ALA A 111 -5.08 -14.55 7.59
CA ALA A 111 -5.68 -13.91 8.75
C ALA A 111 -7.17 -14.31 8.84
N PRO A 112 -7.80 -14.18 10.02
CA PRO A 112 -9.25 -14.29 10.15
C PRO A 112 -9.96 -13.40 9.14
N THR A 113 -11.04 -13.91 8.54
CA THR A 113 -11.79 -13.21 7.49
C THR A 113 -13.26 -13.16 7.88
N THR A 114 -13.88 -12.00 7.69
CA THR A 114 -15.32 -11.81 7.84
C THR A 114 -15.89 -11.37 6.49
N ILE A 115 -16.98 -12.02 6.08
CA ILE A 115 -17.75 -11.64 4.89
C ILE A 115 -19.11 -11.20 5.39
N ILE A 116 -19.46 -9.94 5.10
CA ILE A 116 -20.77 -9.38 5.44
C ILE A 116 -21.59 -9.34 4.16
N GLY A 117 -22.63 -10.16 4.10
CA GLY A 117 -23.43 -10.41 2.90
C GLY A 117 -23.36 -11.88 2.48
N ASP A 118 -23.87 -12.17 1.29
CA ASP A 118 -23.92 -13.54 0.77
C ASP A 118 -22.56 -14.00 0.25
N LEU A 119 -22.15 -15.21 0.63
CA LEU A 119 -21.00 -15.90 0.06
C LEU A 119 -21.48 -16.97 -0.91
N ILE A 120 -21.12 -16.83 -2.19
CA ILE A 120 -21.35 -17.86 -3.21
C ILE A 120 -20.00 -18.49 -3.58
N VAL A 121 -19.89 -19.81 -3.41
CA VAL A 121 -18.69 -20.59 -3.80
C VAL A 121 -19.05 -21.55 -4.93
N GLN A 122 -18.49 -21.31 -6.11
CA GLN A 122 -18.61 -22.21 -7.27
C GLN A 122 -17.43 -23.19 -7.28
N GLY A 123 -17.50 -24.20 -6.42
CA GLY A 123 -16.45 -25.20 -6.27
C GLY A 123 -16.54 -25.94 -4.94
N ASN A 124 -15.52 -26.72 -4.62
CA ASN A 124 -15.48 -27.48 -3.37
C ASN A 124 -15.01 -26.60 -2.20
N ILE A 125 -15.67 -26.72 -1.06
CA ILE A 125 -15.21 -26.17 0.21
C ILE A 125 -14.57 -27.30 1.02
N ARG A 126 -13.37 -27.06 1.56
CA ARG A 126 -12.72 -27.95 2.52
C ARG A 126 -12.43 -27.18 3.79
N SER A 127 -13.16 -27.48 4.86
CA SER A 127 -12.83 -27.02 6.21
C SER A 127 -12.07 -28.10 6.97
N THR A 128 -10.98 -27.74 7.63
CA THR A 128 -10.28 -28.60 8.60
C THR A 128 -10.60 -28.25 10.05
N GLY A 129 -11.34 -27.16 10.27
CA GLY A 129 -11.81 -26.74 11.58
C GLY A 129 -13.31 -26.99 11.74
N ASN A 130 -13.82 -26.63 12.91
CA ASN A 130 -15.25 -26.71 13.21
C ASN A 130 -16.03 -25.69 12.37
N MET A 131 -17.18 -26.12 11.86
CA MET A 131 -18.16 -25.23 11.24
C MET A 131 -19.34 -25.08 12.19
N LYS A 132 -19.73 -23.83 12.46
CA LYS A 132 -20.94 -23.52 13.20
C LYS A 132 -21.86 -22.72 12.29
N ALA A 133 -23.07 -23.22 12.09
CA ALA A 133 -24.16 -22.48 11.46
C ALA A 133 -25.18 -22.14 12.53
N ASP A 134 -25.50 -20.86 12.68
CA ASP A 134 -26.60 -20.41 13.54
C ASP A 134 -27.96 -20.44 12.81
N GLY A 135 -27.95 -20.69 11.50
CA GLY A 135 -29.13 -20.84 10.64
C GLY A 135 -29.31 -22.26 10.09
N THR A 136 -30.22 -22.40 9.13
CA THR A 136 -30.47 -23.68 8.45
C THR A 136 -29.34 -23.99 7.47
N MET A 137 -28.82 -25.21 7.56
CA MET A 137 -28.03 -25.83 6.50
C MET A 137 -28.97 -26.69 5.68
N THR A 138 -29.00 -26.49 4.36
CA THR A 138 -29.80 -27.31 3.44
C THR A 138 -28.88 -28.01 2.47
N ASP A 139 -28.92 -29.33 2.50
CA ASP A 139 -28.31 -30.18 1.49
C ASP A 139 -29.39 -30.62 0.48
N SER A 140 -29.03 -30.65 -0.79
CA SER A 140 -29.88 -31.13 -1.89
C SER A 140 -29.39 -32.46 -2.48
N ASP A 141 -28.34 -33.06 -1.93
CA ASP A 141 -27.77 -34.33 -2.42
C ASP A 141 -28.65 -35.56 -2.11
N GLY A 142 -29.69 -35.37 -1.29
CA GLY A 142 -30.72 -36.36 -1.00
C GLY A 142 -30.31 -37.47 -0.02
N ASN A 143 -29.16 -37.37 0.66
CA ASN A 143 -28.67 -38.42 1.55
C ASN A 143 -28.91 -38.17 3.06
N ASN A 144 -29.68 -37.13 3.42
CA ASN A 144 -29.96 -36.70 4.80
C ASN A 144 -28.71 -36.35 5.64
N GLY A 145 -27.53 -36.23 5.02
CA GLY A 145 -26.34 -35.64 5.64
C GLY A 145 -26.42 -34.12 5.63
N ALA A 146 -25.75 -33.49 6.60
CA ALA A 146 -25.36 -32.08 6.57
C ALA A 146 -23.85 -31.99 6.79
#